data_AF-A0A5D8YF90-F1
#
_entry.id   AF-A0A5D8YF90-F1
#
_cell.length_a   1.000
_cell.length_b   1.000
_cell.length_c   1.000
_cell.angle_alpha   90.00
_cell.angle_beta   90.00
_cell.angle_gamma   90.00
#
_symmetry.space_group_name_H-M   'P 1'
#
loop_
_entity.id
_entity.type
_entity.pdbx_description
1 polymer ?
#
loop_
_entity_poly.entity_id
_entity_poly.type
_entity_poly.pdbx_seq_one_letter_code
_entity_poly.pdbx_strand_id
1 'polypeptide(L)'
;DAPVGTLPPSLRFHAGGEHSIRGYGWREVGPRVGVQGQRFAVGARNVITASAEFEHYLNDRYGYAVFVDTGSAFNARPDMHTGVGVGLRWRSPVGPVRIDIARGLKDADSPFQIYLGLGAEL
;
A
#
# COMPACT_ATOMS: atom_id res chain seq x y z
N ASP A 1 2.36 5.21 -28.56
CA ASP A 1 1.89 4.82 -27.22
C ASP A 1 0.84 3.71 -27.27
N ALA A 2 1.21 2.46 -26.96
CA ALA A 2 0.26 1.32 -27.02
C ALA A 2 -0.72 1.36 -25.84
N PRO A 3 -2.04 1.54 -26.01
CA PRO A 3 -2.99 1.74 -24.91
C PRO A 3 -2.91 0.63 -23.84
N VAL A 4 -3.08 0.97 -22.55
CA VAL A 4 -3.01 0.00 -21.42
C VAL A 4 -3.91 -1.23 -21.61
N GLY A 5 -4.96 -1.11 -22.43
CA GLY A 5 -5.82 -2.21 -22.85
C GLY A 5 -5.12 -3.36 -23.60
N THR A 6 -3.94 -3.14 -24.19
CA THR A 6 -3.21 -4.19 -24.92
C THR A 6 -2.21 -4.96 -24.04
N LEU A 7 -1.92 -4.48 -22.82
CA LEU A 7 -1.05 -5.18 -21.88
C LEU A 7 -1.88 -6.10 -20.98
N PRO A 8 -1.51 -7.39 -20.84
CA PRO A 8 -2.08 -8.28 -19.83
C PRO A 8 -2.00 -7.66 -18.42
N PRO A 9 -3.01 -7.85 -17.55
CA PRO A 9 -3.03 -7.26 -16.20
C PRO A 9 -1.81 -7.57 -15.33
N SER A 10 -1.15 -8.72 -15.56
CA SER A 10 0.07 -9.14 -14.87
C SER A 10 1.30 -8.31 -15.23
N LEU A 11 1.32 -7.67 -16.41
CA LEU A 11 2.40 -6.81 -16.89
C LEU A 11 2.14 -5.33 -16.59
N ARG A 12 1.00 -5.00 -15.97
CA ARG A 12 0.68 -3.64 -15.55
C ARG A 12 1.24 -3.40 -14.16
N PHE A 13 1.65 -2.17 -13.89
CA PHE A 13 1.99 -1.78 -12.53
C PHE A 13 0.74 -1.46 -11.72
N HIS A 14 0.80 -1.73 -10.42
CA HIS A 14 -0.29 -1.51 -9.48
C HIS A 14 0.26 -0.83 -8.23
N ALA A 15 -0.60 -0.08 -7.53
CA ALA A 15 -0.26 0.55 -6.26
C ALA A 15 -1.40 0.36 -5.24
N GLY A 16 -1.07 0.51 -3.96
CA GLY A 16 -1.97 0.28 -2.83
C GLY A 16 -1.82 -1.11 -2.22
N GLY A 17 -1.91 -1.18 -0.89
CA GLY A 17 -1.64 -2.38 -0.08
C GLY A 17 -0.31 -2.31 0.67
N GLU A 18 0.02 -3.39 1.37
CA GLU A 18 1.12 -3.48 2.36
C GLU A 18 2.49 -3.04 1.83
N HIS A 19 2.96 -3.61 0.72
CA HIS A 19 4.26 -3.29 0.13
C HIS A 19 4.16 -2.19 -0.95
N SER A 20 3.27 -1.22 -0.77
CA SER A 20 3.08 -0.13 -1.73
C SER A 20 2.64 1.16 -1.06
N ILE A 21 1.37 1.23 -0.65
CA ILE A 21 0.79 2.39 0.02
C ILE A 21 -0.20 1.85 1.04
N ARG A 22 0.26 1.62 2.29
CA ARG A 22 -0.60 1.13 3.38
C ARG A 22 -1.72 2.14 3.64
N GLY A 23 -2.90 1.64 3.99
CA GLY A 23 -4.11 2.46 4.17
C GLY A 23 -4.98 2.53 2.92
N TYR A 24 -4.49 2.03 1.78
CA TYR A 24 -5.29 1.74 0.59
C TYR A 24 -5.43 0.23 0.39
N GLY A 25 -6.54 -0.18 -0.23
CA GLY A 25 -6.76 -1.56 -0.62
C GLY A 25 -5.69 -2.07 -1.58
N TRP A 26 -5.48 -3.39 -1.60
CA TRP A 26 -4.53 -4.03 -2.48
C TRP A 26 -4.84 -3.72 -3.94
N ARG A 27 -3.87 -3.12 -4.65
CA ARG A 27 -3.99 -2.71 -6.08
C ARG A 27 -5.11 -1.71 -6.37
N GLU A 28 -5.59 -0.96 -5.37
CA GLU A 28 -6.69 -0.01 -5.51
C GLU A 28 -6.25 1.43 -5.83
N VAL A 29 -4.96 1.71 -6.05
CA VAL A 29 -4.50 3.03 -6.45
C VAL A 29 -4.13 3.03 -7.93
N GLY A 30 -4.87 3.81 -8.73
CA GLY A 30 -4.54 4.05 -10.15
C GLY A 30 -5.75 4.30 -11.05
N PRO A 31 -5.57 4.23 -12.39
CA PRO A 31 -6.64 4.40 -13.36
C PRO A 31 -7.77 3.41 -13.11
N ARG A 32 -9.01 3.92 -13.12
CA ARG A 32 -10.21 3.13 -12.84
C ARG A 32 -11.12 3.00 -14.05
N VAL A 33 -11.73 1.84 -14.21
CA VAL A 33 -12.82 1.60 -15.17
C VAL A 33 -14.11 1.26 -14.43
N GLY A 34 -15.25 1.66 -15.00
CA GLY A 34 -16.57 1.34 -14.46
C GLY A 34 -17.07 0.01 -15.03
N VAL A 35 -17.46 -0.93 -14.16
CA VAL A 35 -18.18 -2.15 -14.53
C VAL A 35 -19.40 -2.27 -13.61
N GLN A 36 -20.60 -2.31 -14.20
CA GLN A 36 -21.86 -2.47 -13.45
C GLN A 36 -22.03 -1.49 -12.27
N GLY A 37 -21.64 -0.22 -12.47
CA GLY A 37 -21.76 0.84 -11.45
C GLY A 37 -20.64 0.86 -10.40
N GLN A 38 -19.71 -0.09 -10.42
CA GLN A 38 -18.53 -0.11 -9.56
C GLN A 38 -17.28 0.32 -10.32
N ARG A 39 -16.35 1.00 -9.64
CA ARG A 39 -15.10 1.48 -10.23
C ARG A 39 -13.92 0.70 -9.67
N PHE A 40 -13.20 0.01 -10.55
CA PHE A 40 -12.04 -0.81 -10.17
C PHE A 40 -10.77 -0.28 -10.78
N ALA A 41 -9.68 -0.31 -10.02
CA ALA A 41 -8.35 -0.01 -10.54
C ALA A 41 -7.90 -1.13 -11.49
N VAL A 42 -7.36 -0.75 -12.66
CA VAL A 42 -6.98 -1.72 -13.71
C VAL A 42 -5.48 -1.84 -13.93
N GLY A 43 -4.69 -1.24 -13.04
CA GLY A 43 -3.26 -1.05 -13.21
C GLY A 43 -2.91 0.05 -14.22
N ALA A 44 -1.62 0.34 -14.34
CA ALA A 44 -1.10 1.45 -15.13
C ALA A 44 0.24 1.12 -15.80
N ARG A 45 0.73 2.04 -16.65
CA ARG A 45 2.04 1.91 -17.32
C ARG A 45 3.23 2.27 -16.44
N ASN A 46 3.01 3.12 -15.45
CA ASN A 46 4.05 3.62 -14.57
C ASN A 46 3.59 3.48 -13.12
N VAL A 47 4.54 3.32 -12.22
CA VAL A 47 4.31 3.39 -10.77
C VAL A 47 5.43 4.17 -10.11
N ILE A 48 5.07 4.93 -9.10
CA ILE A 48 6.00 5.52 -8.15
C ILE A 48 5.47 5.26 -6.76
N THR A 49 6.32 4.76 -5.87
CA THR A 49 6.01 4.54 -4.46
C THR A 49 7.22 4.93 -3.64
N ALA A 50 6.97 5.56 -2.49
CA ALA A 50 7.97 5.92 -1.52
C ALA A 50 7.39 5.70 -0.12
N SER A 51 8.23 5.26 0.80
CA SER A 51 7.85 5.04 2.19
C SER A 51 8.93 5.59 3.11
N ALA A 52 8.49 6.15 4.23
CA ALA A 52 9.33 6.45 5.37
C ALA A 52 8.72 5.79 6.61
N GLU A 53 9.50 4.95 7.27
CA GLU A 53 9.10 4.23 8.46
C GLU A 53 10.11 4.46 9.58
N PHE A 54 9.60 4.74 10.77
CA PHE A 54 10.38 4.78 12.00
C PHE A 54 9.92 3.64 12.90
N GLU A 55 10.87 2.79 13.29
CA GLU A 55 10.64 1.64 14.18
C GLU A 55 11.48 1.78 15.46
N HIS A 56 10.87 1.52 16.60
CA HIS A 56 11.55 1.55 17.90
C HIS A 56 11.14 0.38 18.78
N TYR A 57 12.13 -0.33 19.32
CA TYR A 57 11.94 -1.41 20.28
C TYR A 57 12.04 -0.90 21.72
N LEU A 58 11.00 -1.18 22.51
CA LEU A 58 10.92 -0.86 23.92
C LEU A 58 11.73 -1.84 24.78
N ASN A 59 11.90 -3.06 24.28
CA ASN A 59 12.71 -4.13 24.86
C ASN A 59 13.09 -5.13 23.76
N ASP A 60 13.75 -6.23 24.13
CA ASP A 60 14.24 -7.23 23.17
C ASP A 60 13.14 -7.94 22.36
N ARG A 61 11.87 -7.82 22.74
CA ARG A 61 10.74 -8.53 22.13
C ARG A 61 9.73 -7.60 21.46
N TYR A 62 9.42 -6.46 22.04
CA TYR A 62 8.30 -5.62 21.66
C TYR A 62 8.75 -4.24 21.21
N GLY A 63 8.18 -3.78 20.10
CA GLY A 63 8.40 -2.46 19.54
C GLY A 63 7.15 -1.93 18.87
N TYR A 64 7.27 -0.73 18.35
CA TYR A 64 6.25 -0.07 17.57
C TYR A 64 6.85 0.59 16.34
N ALA A 65 6.00 0.94 15.38
CA ALA A 65 6.37 1.71 14.22
C ALA A 65 5.35 2.82 13.95
N VAL A 66 5.83 3.87 13.29
CA VAL A 66 5.00 4.87 12.62
C VAL A 66 5.51 5.01 11.20
N PHE A 67 4.61 5.18 10.24
CA PHE A 67 4.99 5.26 8.84
C PHE A 67 4.10 6.19 8.04
N VAL A 68 4.67 6.65 6.94
CA VAL A 68 3.99 7.33 5.85
C VAL A 68 4.41 6.70 4.53
N ASP A 69 3.43 6.28 3.76
CA ASP A 69 3.62 5.74 2.42
C ASP A 69 2.94 6.67 1.41
N THR A 70 3.58 6.93 0.29
CA THR A 70 2.99 7.74 -0.79
C THR A 70 3.30 7.17 -2.15
N GLY A 71 2.37 7.29 -3.08
CA GLY A 71 2.61 6.82 -4.43
C GLY A 71 1.42 6.96 -5.37
N SER A 72 1.61 6.44 -6.58
CA SER A 72 0.60 6.41 -7.62
C SER A 72 0.96 5.35 -8.67
N ALA A 73 -0.03 4.60 -9.14
CA ALA A 73 0.05 3.95 -10.44
C ALA A 73 -0.63 4.85 -11.47
N PHE A 74 0.04 5.18 -12.57
CA PHE A 74 -0.45 6.21 -13.51
C PHE A 74 -0.04 6.00 -14.97
N ASN A 75 -0.81 6.61 -15.88
CA ASN A 75 -0.58 6.52 -17.33
C ASN A 75 0.09 7.76 -17.92
N ALA A 76 -0.31 8.95 -17.48
CA ALA A 76 0.18 10.22 -18.01
C ALA A 76 0.81 11.08 -16.91
N ARG A 77 0.06 11.36 -15.84
CA ARG A 77 0.55 12.09 -14.68
C ARG A 77 0.20 11.33 -13.39
N PRO A 78 1.09 11.32 -12.39
CA PRO A 78 0.81 10.69 -11.11
C PRO A 78 -0.31 11.43 -10.39
N ASP A 79 -1.27 10.66 -9.88
CA ASP A 79 -2.26 11.12 -8.90
C ASP A 79 -1.85 10.55 -7.54
N MET A 80 -1.18 11.35 -6.73
CA MET A 80 -0.56 10.89 -5.49
C MET A 80 -1.63 10.54 -4.45
N HIS A 81 -1.42 9.39 -3.83
CA HIS A 81 -2.18 8.85 -2.71
C HIS A 81 -1.20 8.63 -1.57
N THR A 82 -1.57 9.10 -0.38
CA THR A 82 -0.71 9.04 0.81
C THR A 82 -1.47 8.34 1.91
N GLY A 83 -0.85 7.34 2.49
CA GLY A 83 -1.35 6.62 3.65
C GLY A 83 -0.42 6.81 4.83
N VAL A 84 -1.01 6.82 6.02
CA VAL A 84 -0.27 6.91 7.28
C VAL A 84 -0.75 5.82 8.21
N GLY A 85 0.11 5.37 9.10
CA GLY A 85 -0.25 4.33 10.04
C GLY A 85 0.70 4.17 11.21
N VAL A 86 0.27 3.27 12.09
CA VAL A 86 1.00 2.84 13.28
C VAL A 86 1.09 1.32 13.25
N GLY A 87 2.16 0.81 13.84
CA GLY A 87 2.47 -0.61 13.83
C GLY A 87 2.91 -1.13 15.18
N LEU A 88 2.58 -2.39 15.47
CA LEU A 88 3.21 -3.17 16.52
C LEU A 88 4.26 -4.09 15.91
N ARG A 89 5.36 -4.28 16.63
CA ARG A 89 6.48 -5.14 16.26
C ARG A 89 6.72 -6.14 17.36
N TRP A 90 6.72 -7.43 17.03
CA TRP A 90 6.97 -8.49 17.98
C TRP A 90 7.99 -9.48 17.45
N ARG A 91 9.12 -9.64 18.15
CA ARG A 91 10.08 -10.71 17.89
C ARG A 91 9.60 -11.96 18.60
N SER A 92 8.79 -12.74 17.91
CA SER A 92 8.27 -14.02 18.42
C SER A 92 9.34 -15.12 18.33
N PRO A 93 9.16 -16.27 19.01
CA PRO A 93 10.07 -17.41 18.90
C PRO A 93 10.20 -17.99 17.48
N VAL A 94 9.22 -17.73 16.61
CA VAL A 94 9.18 -18.24 15.22
C VAL A 94 9.56 -17.18 14.19
N GLY A 95 9.93 -15.97 14.63
CA GLY A 95 10.35 -14.86 13.77
C GLY A 95 9.66 -13.53 14.07
N PRO A 96 10.03 -12.45 13.35
CA PRO A 96 9.37 -11.15 13.46
C PRO A 96 7.91 -11.21 13.04
N VAL A 97 7.05 -10.54 13.81
CA VAL A 97 5.61 -10.35 13.58
C VAL A 97 5.33 -8.86 13.54
N ARG A 98 4.55 -8.41 12.55
CA ARG A 98 4.12 -7.03 12.39
C ARG A 98 2.60 -6.96 12.31
N ILE A 99 2.02 -6.00 13.02
CA ILE A 99 0.58 -5.71 12.95
C ILE A 99 0.47 -4.21 12.71
N ASP A 100 0.05 -3.83 11.50
CA ASP A 100 -0.07 -2.43 11.10
C ASP A 100 -1.53 -2.04 10.91
N ILE A 101 -1.88 -0.84 11.38
CA ILE A 101 -3.16 -0.19 11.08
C ILE A 101 -2.85 1.10 10.36
N ALA A 102 -3.44 1.28 9.18
CA ALA A 102 -3.21 2.45 8.35
C ALA A 102 -4.49 2.99 7.74
N ARG A 103 -4.43 4.25 7.30
CA ARG A 103 -5.54 4.92 6.63
C ARG A 103 -5.02 5.81 5.50
N GLY A 104 -5.71 5.77 4.37
CA GLY A 104 -5.50 6.70 3.26
C GLY A 104 -5.96 8.12 3.60
N LEU A 105 -5.23 9.13 3.12
CA LEU A 105 -5.52 10.55 3.37
C LEU A 105 -6.23 11.23 2.20
N LYS A 106 -6.54 10.50 1.12
CA LYS A 106 -7.15 11.07 -0.09
C LYS A 106 -8.59 11.51 0.14
N ASP A 107 -9.36 10.67 0.84
CA ASP A 107 -10.77 10.91 1.13
C ASP A 107 -11.02 10.83 2.65
N ALA A 108 -11.85 11.73 3.17
CA ALA A 108 -12.21 11.76 4.59
C ALA A 108 -12.92 10.47 5.04
N ASP A 109 -13.54 9.73 4.14
CA ASP A 109 -14.21 8.46 4.44
C ASP A 109 -13.35 7.22 4.15
N SER A 110 -12.03 7.42 3.91
CA SER A 110 -11.12 6.30 3.66
C SER A 110 -11.15 5.32 4.83
N PRO A 111 -11.42 4.02 4.59
CA PRO A 111 -11.49 3.02 5.64
C PRO A 111 -10.10 2.72 6.20
N PHE A 112 -10.05 2.25 7.45
CA PHE A 112 -8.83 1.69 8.00
C PHE A 112 -8.51 0.35 7.34
N GLN A 113 -7.22 0.11 7.11
CA GLN A 113 -6.66 -1.16 6.65
C GLN A 113 -5.82 -1.77 7.76
N ILE A 114 -5.92 -3.08 7.92
CA ILE A 114 -5.14 -3.86 8.89
C ILE A 114 -4.25 -4.81 8.11
N TYR A 115 -2.96 -4.85 8.45
CA TYR A 115 -1.96 -5.71 7.83
C TYR A 115 -1.30 -6.60 8.88
N LEU A 116 -0.99 -7.83 8.49
CA LEU A 116 -0.32 -8.82 9.33
C LEU A 116 0.86 -9.40 8.54
N GLY A 117 2.08 -9.11 9.00
CA GLY A 117 3.31 -9.63 8.44
C GLY A 117 3.96 -10.67 9.36
N LEU A 118 4.44 -11.77 8.77
CA LEU A 118 5.20 -12.81 9.47
C LEU A 118 6.50 -13.11 8.70
N GLY A 119 7.63 -13.08 9.40
CA GLY A 119 8.95 -13.40 8.82
C GLY A 119 9.75 -12.17 8.41
N ALA A 120 10.81 -12.40 7.64
CA ALA A 120 11.65 -11.33 7.09
C ALA A 120 11.00 -10.75 5.82
N GLU A 121 11.03 -9.43 5.71
CA GLU A 121 10.70 -8.72 4.47
C GLU A 121 11.90 -8.86 3.51
N LEU A 122 11.63 -9.11 2.23
CA LEU A 122 12.63 -9.14 1.14
C LEU A 122 12.41 -7.96 0.20
#